data_AF-A0A1U8D1B7-F1
#
_entry.id   AF-A0A1U8D1B7-F1
#
_cell.length_a   1.000
_cell.length_b   1.000
_cell.length_c   1.000
_cell.angle_alpha   90.00
_cell.angle_beta   90.00
_cell.angle_gamma   90.00
#
_symmetry.space_group_name_H-M   'P 1'
#
loop_
_entity.id
_entity.type
_entity.pdbx_description
1 polymer ?
#
loop_
_entity_poly.entity_id
_entity_poly.type
_entity_poly.pdbx_seq_one_letter_code
_entity_poly.pdbx_strand_id
1 'polypeptide(L)'
;MEISKKIKTHWTALGLEDTQLMNYSVLLDFPGPSPGTITVSSTGQCFYPDGQPCREEARKGHSQDLLSSYAAYSAKGTLQGDVIDVSYGTADDFKRITKLKNTANQIALLKLGKLPLLYKLSLLEKAGFGGALLYTDPCDIPKSEDLSSETFMVTLNPGGDPSTPGYPSLVLPQ
;
A
#
# COMPACT_ATOMS: atom_id res chain seq x y z
N MET A 1 4.52 22.87 -1.92
CA MET A 1 5.02 23.97 -1.06
C MET A 1 4.02 25.11 -0.85
N GLU A 2 3.06 25.31 -1.76
CA GLU A 2 2.09 26.42 -1.66
C GLU A 2 1.12 26.31 -0.47
N ILE A 3 0.66 25.10 -0.12
CA ILE A 3 -0.25 24.91 1.02
C ILE A 3 0.44 25.27 2.35
N SER A 4 1.66 24.78 2.57
CA SER A 4 2.44 25.03 3.80
C SER A 4 2.67 26.53 4.04
N LYS A 5 2.95 27.30 2.97
CA LYS A 5 3.08 28.76 3.05
C LYS A 5 1.74 29.43 3.42
N LYS A 6 0.63 29.02 2.79
CA LYS A 6 -0.71 29.54 3.09
C LYS A 6 -1.10 29.32 4.55
N ILE A 7 -0.86 28.11 5.07
CA ILE A 7 -1.12 27.77 6.48
C ILE A 7 -0.30 28.66 7.41
N LYS A 8 1.01 28.81 7.15
CA LYS A 8 1.87 29.69 7.93
C LYS A 8 1.33 31.13 7.95
N THR A 9 1.03 31.70 6.79
CA THR A 9 0.47 33.07 6.69
C THR A 9 -0.83 33.20 7.48
N HIS A 10 -1.72 32.21 7.38
CA HIS A 10 -2.99 32.23 8.10
C HIS A 10 -2.80 32.18 9.62
N TRP A 11 -1.90 31.33 10.10
CA TRP A 11 -1.56 31.24 11.53
C TRP A 11 -0.94 32.53 12.06
N THR A 12 -0.03 33.15 11.31
CA THR A 12 0.53 34.46 11.69
C THR A 12 -0.57 35.53 11.78
N ALA A 13 -1.53 35.53 10.85
CA ALA A 13 -2.65 36.48 10.87
C ALA A 13 -3.60 36.29 12.06
N LEU A 14 -3.67 35.08 12.63
CA LEU A 14 -4.42 34.77 13.84
C LEU A 14 -3.67 35.14 15.13
N GLY A 15 -2.45 35.67 15.04
CA GLY A 15 -1.65 36.11 16.19
C GLY A 15 -0.70 35.04 16.75
N LEU A 16 -0.43 33.94 16.02
CA LEU A 16 0.62 32.99 16.41
C LEU A 16 2.00 33.55 16.05
N GLU A 17 2.85 33.75 17.06
CA GLU A 17 4.14 34.43 16.92
C GLU A 17 5.26 33.49 16.43
N ASP A 18 5.33 32.25 16.92
CA ASP A 18 6.42 31.30 16.62
C ASP A 18 6.13 30.35 15.42
N THR A 19 5.69 30.90 14.29
CA THR A 19 5.37 30.09 13.09
C THR A 19 6.59 29.83 12.20
N GLN A 20 7.10 28.60 12.19
CA GLN A 20 8.28 28.21 11.42
C GLN A 20 7.97 27.15 10.36
N LEU A 21 8.73 27.18 9.26
CA LEU A 21 8.76 26.10 8.28
C LEU A 21 10.07 25.36 8.46
N MET A 22 10.00 24.07 8.77
CA MET A 22 11.16 23.19 8.87
C MET A 22 11.11 22.18 7.74
N ASN A 23 12.20 22.09 6.99
CA ASN A 23 12.33 21.18 5.86
C ASN A 23 13.10 19.93 6.28
N TYR A 24 12.65 18.78 5.79
CA TYR A 24 13.31 17.50 5.96
C TYR A 24 13.43 16.83 4.59
N SER A 25 14.55 16.13 4.36
CA SER A 25 14.78 15.31 3.18
C SER A 25 14.47 13.86 3.53
N VAL A 26 13.25 13.41 3.23
CA VAL A 26 12.76 12.08 3.61
C VAL A 26 12.70 11.13 2.42
N LEU A 27 12.85 9.83 2.66
CA LEU A 27 12.61 8.81 1.64
C LEU A 27 11.11 8.59 1.45
N LEU A 28 10.59 9.03 0.31
CA LEU A 28 9.24 8.73 -0.14
C LEU A 28 9.26 7.61 -1.17
N ASP A 29 8.24 6.77 -1.14
CA ASP A 29 7.97 5.80 -2.21
C ASP A 29 6.78 6.30 -3.03
N PHE A 30 6.85 6.08 -4.34
CA PHE A 30 5.81 6.44 -5.30
C PHE A 30 5.73 5.32 -6.34
N PRO A 31 4.53 5.08 -6.91
CA PRO A 31 4.41 4.13 -8.01
C PRO A 31 5.34 4.52 -9.16
N GLY A 32 5.98 3.52 -9.76
CA GLY A 32 6.84 3.72 -10.93
C GLY A 32 6.05 4.17 -12.17
N PRO A 33 6.74 4.50 -13.28
CA PRO A 33 6.09 4.91 -14.53
C PRO A 33 5.21 3.81 -15.13
N SER A 34 5.47 2.55 -14.78
CA SER A 34 4.63 1.40 -15.10
C SER A 34 3.89 0.93 -13.84
N PRO A 35 2.56 0.82 -13.86
CA PRO A 35 1.82 0.25 -12.75
C PRO A 35 2.17 -1.23 -12.56
N GLY A 36 2.06 -1.72 -11.32
CA GLY A 36 2.09 -3.15 -11.05
C GLY A 36 0.91 -3.85 -11.74
N THR A 37 1.06 -5.13 -12.05
CA THR A 37 0.01 -5.93 -12.68
C THR A 37 -0.13 -7.27 -11.99
N ILE A 38 -1.35 -7.82 -12.04
CA ILE A 38 -1.69 -9.16 -11.57
C ILE A 38 -2.13 -9.96 -12.79
N THR A 39 -1.43 -11.05 -13.10
CA THR A 39 -1.72 -11.88 -14.28
C THR A 39 -2.08 -13.29 -13.87
N VAL A 40 -3.21 -13.79 -14.36
CA VAL A 40 -3.63 -15.18 -14.20
C VAL A 40 -2.90 -16.03 -15.24
N SER A 41 -1.93 -16.84 -14.81
CA SER A 41 -1.05 -17.58 -15.73
C SER A 41 -1.80 -18.55 -16.67
N SER A 42 -2.92 -19.13 -16.23
CA SER A 42 -3.68 -20.10 -17.02
C SER A 42 -4.47 -19.48 -18.18
N THR A 43 -4.95 -18.25 -18.02
CA THR A 43 -5.77 -17.55 -19.02
C THR A 43 -5.04 -16.40 -19.72
N GLY A 44 -3.90 -15.96 -19.16
CA GLY A 44 -3.20 -14.76 -19.60
C GLY A 44 -3.94 -13.45 -19.28
N GLN A 45 -5.05 -13.50 -18.53
CA GLN A 45 -5.79 -12.31 -18.14
C GLN A 45 -4.95 -11.46 -17.19
N CYS A 46 -4.86 -10.18 -17.50
CA CYS A 46 -4.09 -9.19 -16.75
C CYS A 46 -5.04 -8.17 -16.12
N PHE A 47 -4.74 -7.80 -14.87
CA PHE A 47 -5.46 -6.81 -14.08
C PHE A 47 -4.49 -5.80 -13.48
N TYR A 48 -4.94 -4.55 -13.37
CA TYR A 48 -4.29 -3.54 -12.52
C TYR A 48 -4.68 -3.73 -11.05
N PRO A 49 -3.98 -3.10 -10.09
CA PRO A 49 -4.23 -3.30 -8.67
C PRO A 49 -5.61 -2.81 -8.20
N ASP A 50 -6.31 -2.02 -9.00
CA ASP A 50 -7.71 -1.61 -8.82
C ASP A 50 -8.72 -2.65 -9.33
N GLY A 51 -8.25 -3.77 -9.90
CA GLY A 51 -9.09 -4.83 -10.46
C GLY A 51 -9.55 -4.60 -11.91
N GLN A 52 -9.19 -3.46 -12.53
CA GLN A 52 -9.52 -3.22 -13.93
C GLN A 52 -8.67 -4.09 -14.86
N PRO A 53 -9.22 -4.57 -15.99
CA PRO A 53 -8.43 -5.33 -16.95
C PRO A 53 -7.36 -4.44 -17.59
N CYS A 54 -6.19 -5.01 -17.87
CA CYS A 54 -5.10 -4.34 -18.59
C CYS A 54 -5.50 -4.10 -20.06
N ARG A 55 -6.31 -3.07 -20.33
CA ARG A 55 -6.69 -2.61 -21.68
C ARG A 55 -6.24 -1.18 -21.88
N GLU A 56 -5.84 -0.83 -23.10
CA GLU A 56 -5.38 0.53 -23.44
C GLU A 56 -6.44 1.61 -23.17
N GLU A 57 -7.73 1.28 -23.29
CA GLU A 57 -8.82 2.25 -23.09
C GLU A 57 -9.08 2.60 -21.62
N ALA A 58 -8.70 1.72 -20.67
CA ALA A 58 -8.86 1.96 -19.23
C ALA A 58 -7.97 3.13 -18.74
N ARG A 59 -6.89 3.43 -19.47
CA ARG A 59 -6.01 4.58 -19.18
C ARG A 59 -6.59 5.93 -19.61
N LYS A 60 -7.65 5.97 -20.41
CA LYS A 60 -8.24 7.23 -20.92
C LYS A 60 -9.19 7.91 -19.93
N GLY A 61 -9.61 7.22 -18.87
CA GLY A 61 -10.54 7.75 -17.86
C GLY A 61 -9.88 8.30 -16.60
N HIS A 62 -8.63 7.91 -16.33
CA HIS A 62 -7.87 8.40 -15.17
C HIS A 62 -6.88 9.44 -15.65
N SER A 63 -7.13 10.71 -15.28
CA SER A 63 -6.14 11.78 -15.40
C SER A 63 -4.79 11.29 -14.90
N GLN A 64 -3.70 11.66 -15.58
CA GLN A 64 -2.31 11.35 -15.19
C GLN A 64 -1.95 11.75 -13.73
N ASP A 65 -2.84 12.48 -13.05
CA ASP A 65 -2.75 12.93 -11.66
C ASP A 65 -3.34 11.95 -10.62
N LEU A 66 -4.12 10.94 -11.00
CA LEU A 66 -4.62 9.95 -10.05
C LEU A 66 -3.57 8.86 -9.88
N LEU A 67 -2.90 8.85 -8.71
CA LEU A 67 -2.05 7.75 -8.28
C LEU A 67 -2.82 6.45 -8.47
N SER A 68 -2.26 5.51 -9.24
CA SER A 68 -2.79 4.15 -9.30
C SER A 68 -2.75 3.50 -7.92
N SER A 69 -3.68 2.58 -7.66
CA SER A 69 -3.66 1.77 -6.45
C SER A 69 -2.29 1.10 -6.28
N TYR A 70 -1.66 1.26 -5.12
CA TYR A 70 -0.29 0.78 -4.89
C TYR A 70 0.03 0.60 -3.40
N ALA A 71 1.05 -0.21 -3.10
CA ALA A 71 1.59 -0.41 -1.77
C ALA A 71 2.95 0.29 -1.61
N ALA A 72 2.96 1.39 -0.85
CA ALA A 72 4.16 2.16 -0.53
C ALA A 72 5.17 1.33 0.24
N TYR A 73 6.44 1.46 -0.12
CA TYR A 73 7.58 0.74 0.45
C TYR A 73 7.53 -0.78 0.20
N SER A 74 6.74 -1.24 -0.77
CA SER A 74 6.76 -2.65 -1.18
C SER A 74 8.04 -3.00 -1.94
N ALA A 75 8.49 -4.25 -1.80
CA ALA A 75 9.64 -4.74 -2.53
C ALA A 75 9.36 -4.78 -4.03
N LYS A 76 10.34 -4.35 -4.84
CA LYS A 76 10.26 -4.41 -6.30
C LYS A 76 10.60 -5.82 -6.78
N GLY A 77 9.74 -6.40 -7.61
CA GLY A 77 9.98 -7.69 -8.22
C GLY A 77 8.74 -8.31 -8.85
N THR A 78 8.92 -9.50 -9.42
CA THR A 78 7.85 -10.32 -9.98
C THR A 78 7.83 -11.64 -9.23
N LEU A 79 6.65 -12.06 -8.79
CA LEU A 79 6.41 -13.34 -8.13
C LEU A 79 5.37 -14.12 -8.90
N GLN A 80 5.65 -15.41 -9.12
CA GLN A 80 4.69 -16.37 -9.65
C GLN A 80 4.53 -17.50 -8.64
N GLY A 81 3.28 -17.77 -8.26
CA GLY A 81 2.91 -18.80 -7.30
C GLY A 81 1.39 -18.95 -7.24
N ASP A 82 0.92 -20.00 -6.58
CA ASP A 82 -0.50 -20.17 -6.32
C ASP A 82 -0.98 -19.12 -5.32
N VAL A 83 -2.24 -18.74 -5.48
CA VAL A 83 -2.91 -17.83 -4.57
C VAL A 83 -3.58 -18.63 -3.45
N ILE A 84 -3.25 -18.32 -2.21
CA ILE A 84 -3.85 -18.93 -1.02
C ILE A 84 -4.64 -17.85 -0.27
N ASP A 85 -5.95 -18.06 -0.12
CA ASP A 85 -6.77 -17.21 0.74
C ASP A 85 -6.38 -17.42 2.21
N VAL A 86 -5.88 -16.35 2.83
CA VAL A 86 -5.48 -16.31 4.24
C VAL A 86 -6.50 -15.59 5.12
N SER A 87 -7.68 -15.29 4.58
CA SER A 87 -8.74 -14.51 5.21
C SER A 87 -8.19 -13.23 5.86
N TYR A 88 -8.33 -13.06 7.18
CA TYR A 88 -7.89 -11.85 7.89
C TYR A 88 -6.45 -11.96 8.42
N GLY A 89 -5.73 -13.05 8.13
CA GLY A 89 -4.38 -13.26 8.63
C GLY A 89 -4.32 -13.33 10.16
N THR A 90 -5.29 -13.99 10.80
CA THR A 90 -5.24 -14.23 12.25
C THR A 90 -4.31 -15.40 12.57
N ALA A 91 -3.84 -15.49 13.81
CA ALA A 91 -3.00 -16.60 14.25
C ALA A 91 -3.63 -17.98 13.97
N ASP A 92 -4.97 -18.09 14.07
CA ASP A 92 -5.66 -19.34 13.78
C ASP A 92 -5.81 -19.61 12.28
N ASP A 93 -5.95 -18.57 11.44
CA ASP A 93 -5.85 -18.71 9.97
C ASP A 93 -4.49 -19.32 9.60
N PHE A 94 -3.40 -18.80 10.17
CA PHE A 94 -2.05 -19.31 9.92
C PHE A 94 -1.86 -20.75 10.38
N LYS A 95 -2.34 -21.11 11.58
CA LYS A 95 -2.27 -22.49 12.08
C LYS A 95 -2.99 -23.48 11.17
N ARG A 96 -4.08 -23.06 10.52
CA ARG A 96 -4.81 -23.91 9.57
C ARG A 96 -4.04 -24.07 8.27
N ILE A 97 -3.54 -22.97 7.72
CA ILE A 97 -2.91 -22.95 6.40
C ILE A 97 -1.59 -23.72 6.40
N THR A 98 -0.75 -23.50 7.41
CA THR A 98 0.55 -24.19 7.55
C THR A 98 0.44 -25.71 7.69
N LYS A 99 -0.72 -26.21 8.15
CA LYS A 99 -0.98 -27.66 8.22
C LYS A 99 -1.48 -28.26 6.92
N LEU A 100 -2.09 -27.45 6.05
CA LEU A 100 -2.81 -27.92 4.87
C LEU A 100 -2.03 -27.73 3.57
N LYS A 101 -1.17 -26.71 3.51
CA LYS A 101 -0.51 -26.31 2.26
C LYS A 101 0.95 -25.95 2.50
N ASN A 102 1.78 -26.24 1.49
CA ASN A 102 3.10 -25.64 1.41
C ASN A 102 2.94 -24.16 1.02
N THR A 103 3.43 -23.28 1.88
CA THR A 103 3.34 -21.82 1.72
C THR A 103 4.58 -21.21 1.08
N ALA A 104 5.63 -22.01 0.84
CA ALA A 104 6.88 -21.54 0.27
C ALA A 104 6.66 -20.89 -1.10
N ASN A 105 7.03 -19.61 -1.20
CA ASN A 105 6.96 -18.80 -2.41
C ASN A 105 5.54 -18.67 -3.02
N GLN A 106 4.50 -18.86 -2.20
CA GLN A 106 3.10 -18.68 -2.60
C GLN A 106 2.67 -17.22 -2.42
N ILE A 107 1.56 -16.84 -3.06
CA ILE A 107 0.96 -15.51 -2.96
C ILE A 107 -0.22 -15.58 -1.97
N ALA A 108 -0.19 -14.75 -0.93
CA ALA A 108 -1.28 -14.67 0.03
C ALA A 108 -2.37 -13.71 -0.46
N LEU A 109 -3.65 -14.13 -0.45
CA LEU A 109 -4.79 -13.23 -0.61
C LEU A 109 -5.30 -12.83 0.79
N LEU A 110 -5.06 -11.58 1.18
CA LEU A 110 -5.23 -11.10 2.55
C LEU A 110 -6.26 -9.96 2.63
N LYS A 111 -7.27 -10.14 3.49
CA LYS A 111 -8.25 -9.11 3.86
C LYS A 111 -7.62 -8.05 4.76
N LEU A 112 -7.93 -6.79 4.50
CA LEU A 112 -7.66 -5.68 5.41
C LEU A 112 -8.54 -5.75 6.68
N GLY A 113 -8.14 -5.01 7.73
CA GLY A 113 -8.87 -4.97 9.00
C GLY A 113 -8.48 -6.07 10.00
N LYS A 114 -9.23 -6.08 11.13
CA LYS A 114 -9.12 -6.91 12.35
C LYS A 114 -7.80 -6.81 13.12
N LEU A 115 -6.65 -6.85 12.45
CA LEU A 115 -5.31 -6.74 13.02
C LEU A 115 -4.45 -5.74 12.22
N PRO A 116 -3.41 -5.13 12.83
CA PRO A 116 -2.50 -4.22 12.12
C PRO A 116 -1.87 -4.87 10.88
N LEU A 117 -1.87 -4.17 9.74
CA LEU A 117 -1.41 -4.71 8.46
C LEU A 117 0.03 -5.25 8.52
N LEU A 118 0.96 -4.45 9.04
CA LEU A 118 2.38 -4.82 9.13
C LEU A 118 2.60 -6.07 10.00
N TYR A 119 1.81 -6.21 11.07
CA TYR A 119 1.85 -7.41 11.89
C TYR A 119 1.46 -8.65 11.08
N LYS A 120 0.35 -8.58 10.33
CA LYS A 120 -0.12 -9.68 9.47
C LYS A 120 0.91 -10.04 8.39
N LEU A 121 1.50 -9.05 7.74
CA LEU A 121 2.53 -9.26 6.72
C LEU A 121 3.78 -9.92 7.32
N SER A 122 4.21 -9.52 8.52
CA SER A 122 5.34 -10.16 9.20
C SER A 122 5.09 -11.63 9.51
N LEU A 123 3.84 -12.03 9.77
CA LEU A 123 3.46 -13.43 9.97
C LEU A 123 3.45 -14.21 8.65
N LEU A 124 2.99 -13.61 7.56
CA LEU A 124 3.03 -14.21 6.23
C LEU A 124 4.47 -14.46 5.76
N GLU A 125 5.34 -13.48 5.95
CA GLU A 125 6.76 -13.61 5.63
C GLU A 125 7.41 -14.75 6.44
N LYS A 126 7.16 -14.82 7.76
CA LYS A 126 7.64 -15.92 8.61
C LYS A 126 7.08 -17.28 8.21
N ALA A 127 5.87 -17.31 7.65
CA ALA A 127 5.26 -18.53 7.11
C ALA A 127 5.79 -18.90 5.72
N GLY A 128 6.69 -18.11 5.12
CA GLY A 128 7.35 -18.42 3.84
C GLY A 128 6.59 -17.98 2.59
N PHE A 129 5.54 -17.16 2.74
CA PHE A 129 4.88 -16.53 1.59
C PHE A 129 5.84 -15.58 0.88
N GLY A 130 5.82 -15.59 -0.45
CA GLY A 130 6.68 -14.72 -1.26
C GLY A 130 6.10 -13.32 -1.47
N GLY A 131 4.79 -13.15 -1.29
CA GLY A 131 4.09 -11.89 -1.52
C GLY A 131 2.62 -11.94 -1.09
N ALA A 132 1.97 -10.78 -1.09
CA ALA A 132 0.57 -10.64 -0.68
C ALA A 132 -0.23 -9.73 -1.62
N LEU A 133 -1.45 -10.13 -1.93
CA LEU A 133 -2.49 -9.33 -2.54
C LEU A 133 -3.45 -8.88 -1.44
N LEU A 134 -3.63 -7.57 -1.32
CA LEU A 134 -4.44 -6.95 -0.27
C LEU A 134 -5.77 -6.49 -0.85
N TYR A 135 -6.86 -6.71 -0.11
CA TYR A 135 -8.17 -6.20 -0.50
C TYR A 135 -9.03 -5.87 0.73
N THR A 136 -10.01 -5.00 0.52
CA THR A 136 -11.08 -4.74 1.49
C THR A 136 -12.21 -5.72 1.24
N ASP A 137 -12.61 -6.49 2.27
CA ASP A 137 -13.76 -7.40 2.17
C ASP A 137 -15.05 -6.57 2.03
N PRO A 138 -15.89 -6.80 1.00
CA PRO A 138 -17.17 -6.11 0.86
C PRO A 138 -18.09 -6.21 2.08
N CYS A 139 -17.94 -7.26 2.91
CA CYS A 139 -18.69 -7.42 4.15
C CYS A 139 -18.26 -6.45 5.26
N ASP A 140 -17.04 -5.90 5.18
CA ASP A 140 -16.50 -4.91 6.12
C ASP A 140 -16.77 -3.47 5.67
N ILE A 141 -17.29 -3.25 4.45
CA ILE A 141 -17.63 -1.93 3.91
C ILE A 141 -19.05 -1.53 4.38
N PRO A 142 -19.26 -0.33 4.94
CA PRO A 142 -20.58 0.17 5.25
C PRO A 142 -21.46 0.20 3.99
N LYS A 143 -22.71 -0.30 4.06
CA LYS A 143 -23.63 -0.39 2.91
C LYS A 143 -23.95 0.95 2.23
N SER A 144 -23.61 2.07 2.86
CA SER A 144 -23.79 3.42 2.34
C SER A 144 -22.65 3.91 1.44
N GLU A 145 -21.56 3.16 1.33
CA GLU A 145 -20.35 3.55 0.59
C GLU A 145 -20.16 2.67 -0.65
N ASP A 146 -19.95 3.32 -1.81
CA ASP A 146 -19.49 2.67 -3.03
C ASP A 146 -18.00 2.98 -3.22
N LEU A 147 -17.14 1.99 -2.98
CA LEU A 147 -15.69 2.12 -3.11
C LEU A 147 -15.17 1.66 -4.47
N SER A 148 -16.05 1.34 -5.43
CA SER A 148 -15.67 0.74 -6.72
C SER A 148 -14.77 1.61 -7.59
N SER A 149 -14.69 2.91 -7.33
CA SER A 149 -13.86 3.87 -8.07
C SER A 149 -12.74 4.52 -7.26
N GLU A 150 -12.53 4.11 -6.00
CA GLU A 150 -11.52 4.74 -5.14
C GLU A 150 -10.13 4.11 -5.32
N THR A 151 -9.11 4.94 -5.44
CA THR A 151 -7.72 4.51 -5.41
C THR A 151 -7.41 3.85 -4.07
N PHE A 152 -6.91 2.62 -4.13
CA PHE A 152 -6.52 1.85 -2.95
C PHE A 152 -5.01 1.98 -2.70
N MET A 153 -4.64 2.68 -1.63
CA MET A 153 -3.25 2.87 -1.23
C MET A 153 -3.01 2.36 0.19
N VAL A 154 -1.92 1.62 0.38
CA VAL A 154 -1.44 1.21 1.71
C VAL A 154 0.02 1.58 1.86
N THR A 155 0.46 1.78 3.10
CA THR A 155 1.89 1.97 3.43
C THR A 155 2.43 0.75 4.17
N LEU A 156 3.60 0.28 3.73
CA LEU A 156 4.34 -0.80 4.38
C LEU A 156 5.46 -0.27 5.31
N ASN A 157 5.48 1.04 5.57
CA ASN A 157 6.38 1.68 6.52
C ASN A 157 5.72 1.79 7.92
N PRO A 158 6.33 1.27 9.00
CA PRO A 158 5.79 1.36 10.37
C PRO A 158 5.78 2.78 10.96
N GLY A 159 6.46 3.74 10.33
CA GLY A 159 6.47 5.14 10.73
C GLY A 159 7.87 5.75 10.74
N GLY A 160 7.91 7.08 10.69
CA GLY A 160 9.16 7.83 10.52
C GLY A 160 9.72 7.73 9.10
N ASP A 161 10.90 8.31 8.90
CA ASP A 161 11.66 8.16 7.66
C ASP A 161 12.48 6.86 7.71
N PRO A 162 12.23 5.88 6.81
CA PRO A 162 12.98 4.63 6.79
C PRO A 162 14.49 4.82 6.59
N SER A 163 14.92 5.94 6.01
CA SER A 163 16.34 6.22 5.78
C SER A 163 17.08 6.75 7.01
N THR A 164 16.36 7.21 8.03
CA THR A 164 16.93 7.80 9.26
C THR A 164 16.19 7.34 10.53
N PRO A 165 16.14 6.03 10.80
CA PRO A 165 15.33 5.49 11.90
C PRO A 165 15.77 6.05 13.27
N GLY A 166 14.84 6.71 13.97
CA GLY A 166 15.07 7.29 15.30
C GLY A 166 15.74 8.67 15.29
N TYR A 167 16.01 9.26 14.12
CA TYR A 167 16.67 10.55 13.98
C TYR A 167 15.92 11.46 13.00
N PRO A 168 16.10 12.79 13.09
CA PRO A 168 15.51 13.70 12.11
C PRO A 168 16.24 13.65 10.76
N SER A 169 15.48 13.58 9.66
CA SER A 169 16.00 13.63 8.27
C SER A 169 16.39 15.05 7.85
N LEU A 170 17.35 15.64 8.56
CA LEU A 170 17.77 17.03 8.33
C LEU A 170 18.36 17.18 6.93
N VAL A 171 18.00 18.29 6.27
CA VAL A 171 18.69 18.72 5.05
C VAL A 171 20.10 19.12 5.46
N LEU A 172 21.12 18.37 5.02
CA LEU A 172 22.51 18.81 5.18
C LEU A 172 22.67 20.15 4.44
N PRO A 173 23.34 21.15 5.04
CA PRO A 173 23.64 22.38 4.32
C PRO A 173 24.49 22.02 3.09
N GLN A 174 24.03 22.45 1.91
CA GLN A 174 24.80 22.41 0.66
C GLN A 174 25.92 23.45 0.70
#